data_AF-A0A2E9Q7G8-F1
#
_entry.id   AF-A0A2E9Q7G8-F1
#
_cell.length_a   1.000
_cell.length_b   1.000
_cell.length_c   1.000
_cell.angle_alpha   90.00
_cell.angle_beta   90.00
_cell.angle_gamma   90.00
#
_symmetry.space_group_name_H-M   'P 1'
#
loop_
_entity.id
_entity.type
_entity.pdbx_description
1 polymer ?
#
loop_
_entity_poly.entity_id
_entity_poly.type
_entity_poly.pdbx_seq_one_letter_code
_entity_poly.pdbx_strand_id
1 'polypeptide(L)'
;MVGSKRGIRGFSCLPIVYSIHKTMAQTKAAKLSISTAEGLVKLIRLLAQSGKNNFHQYLVTPLLYASWRRDFSAESSHKMMNRIEKQADDHTHTIAPHCKRLVGQALTENASAVGNACIFFLEMSIKYHDVSVAPETLEFQGIIEAPLRKFESILSRKSSEDFELKLADMTPEEIEDAFAPVDLNRKSDTVRLHQEARILFEKIKSANQRENMVACRKLIASYLIRFADQEENNRDQVEQLIDALERRSPSFRKELHDFMAIDLFYRISQGIAKSDLKKTIHGIRKYAFIFEGDSEALYHKDIDRLERKLYAMIREKGMMKQLIRSR
;
A
#
# COMPACT_ATOMS: atom_id res chain seq x y z
N MET A 1 -85.81 -23.41 18.69
CA MET A 1 -85.05 -24.63 19.06
C MET A 1 -83.66 -24.48 18.42
N VAL A 2 -82.64 -24.07 19.18
CA VAL A 2 -81.62 -24.93 19.84
C VAL A 2 -80.98 -25.90 18.82
N GLY A 3 -79.67 -25.94 18.55
CA GLY A 3 -78.53 -25.19 19.07
C GLY A 3 -77.22 -25.72 18.45
N SER A 4 -76.28 -24.79 18.25
CA SER A 4 -74.81 -24.83 18.42
C SER A 4 -74.07 -26.18 18.58
N LYS A 5 -73.02 -26.40 17.74
CA LYS A 5 -71.66 -26.74 18.22
C LYS A 5 -70.57 -26.37 17.20
N ARG A 6 -69.45 -25.88 17.76
CA ARG A 6 -68.27 -25.25 17.14
C ARG A 6 -67.25 -26.29 16.66
N GLY A 7 -66.40 -25.90 15.69
CA GLY A 7 -65.21 -26.66 15.27
C GLY A 7 -64.19 -25.84 14.48
N ILE A 8 -63.43 -25.02 15.21
CA ILE A 8 -61.99 -24.64 15.10
C ILE A 8 -61.39 -24.23 13.72
N ARG A 9 -60.78 -23.04 13.78
CA ARG A 9 -60.05 -22.28 12.76
C ARG A 9 -58.71 -22.92 12.38
N GLY A 10 -58.47 -23.09 11.08
CA GLY A 10 -57.13 -23.28 10.51
C GLY A 10 -56.52 -21.94 10.13
N PHE A 11 -55.49 -21.51 10.87
CA PHE A 11 -54.56 -20.47 10.45
C PHE A 11 -53.64 -21.06 9.36
N SER A 12 -53.60 -20.44 8.19
CA SER A 12 -52.44 -20.57 7.30
C SER A 12 -52.01 -19.18 6.86
N CYS A 13 -50.85 -18.78 7.38
CA CYS A 13 -50.14 -17.57 7.03
C CYS A 13 -49.66 -17.68 5.58
N LEU A 14 -49.95 -16.63 4.81
CA LEU A 14 -49.30 -16.33 3.53
C LEU A 14 -47.78 -16.23 3.70
N PRO A 15 -46.96 -16.86 2.84
CA PRO A 15 -45.64 -16.35 2.56
C PRO A 15 -45.73 -15.34 1.41
N ILE A 16 -45.34 -14.10 1.72
CA ILE A 16 -45.07 -13.04 0.77
C ILE A 16 -43.91 -13.50 -0.12
N VAL A 17 -44.22 -13.86 -1.37
CA VAL A 17 -43.21 -14.09 -2.41
C VAL A 17 -42.76 -12.73 -2.92
N TYR A 18 -41.68 -12.19 -2.37
CA TYR A 18 -40.96 -11.09 -2.99
C TYR A 18 -40.25 -11.61 -4.24
N SER A 19 -40.83 -11.29 -5.39
CA SER A 19 -40.21 -11.39 -6.71
C SER A 19 -39.06 -10.39 -6.78
N ILE A 20 -37.82 -10.86 -6.56
CA ILE A 20 -36.63 -10.07 -6.85
C ILE A 20 -36.30 -10.29 -8.33
N HIS A 21 -36.71 -9.35 -9.16
CA HIS A 21 -36.15 -9.16 -10.49
C HIS A 21 -34.63 -8.98 -10.34
N LYS A 22 -33.90 -10.02 -10.74
CA LYS A 22 -32.45 -10.05 -10.85
C LYS A 22 -32.06 -9.12 -12.01
N THR A 23 -31.81 -7.86 -11.71
CA THR A 23 -31.16 -6.93 -12.63
C THR A 23 -29.80 -7.52 -12.97
N MET A 24 -29.64 -7.95 -14.22
CA MET A 24 -28.33 -8.25 -14.81
C MET A 24 -27.53 -6.96 -14.90
N ALA A 25 -26.95 -6.53 -13.78
CA ALA A 25 -25.76 -5.73 -13.80
C ALA A 25 -24.63 -6.65 -14.28
N GLN A 26 -23.99 -6.29 -15.39
CA GLN A 26 -22.75 -6.91 -15.83
C GLN A 26 -21.75 -6.83 -14.67
N THR A 27 -21.59 -7.94 -13.93
CA THR A 27 -20.63 -8.06 -12.86
C THR A 27 -19.25 -8.00 -13.50
N LYS A 28 -18.64 -6.81 -13.52
CA LYS A 28 -17.21 -6.66 -13.78
C LYS A 28 -16.53 -7.68 -12.88
N ALA A 29 -15.86 -8.68 -13.46
CA ALA A 29 -15.28 -9.78 -12.70
C ALA A 29 -14.45 -9.20 -11.54
N ALA A 30 -14.74 -9.63 -10.31
CA ALA A 30 -14.03 -9.15 -9.14
C ALA A 30 -12.53 -9.44 -9.32
N LYS A 31 -11.71 -8.40 -9.22
CA LYS A 31 -10.26 -8.46 -9.40
C LYS A 31 -9.61 -7.72 -8.23
N LEU A 32 -8.59 -8.31 -7.62
CA LEU A 32 -7.74 -7.58 -6.69
C LEU A 32 -6.99 -6.48 -7.46
N SER A 33 -7.26 -5.22 -7.11
CA SER A 33 -6.59 -4.08 -7.73
C SER A 33 -5.11 -4.04 -7.32
N ILE A 34 -4.26 -3.56 -8.23
CA ILE A 34 -2.81 -3.46 -7.98
C ILE A 34 -2.52 -2.50 -6.82
N SER A 35 -3.21 -1.36 -6.75
CA SER A 35 -3.02 -0.39 -5.66
C SER A 35 -3.49 -0.95 -4.32
N THR A 36 -4.59 -1.72 -4.28
CA THR A 36 -5.01 -2.44 -3.07
C THR A 36 -3.92 -3.43 -2.63
N ALA A 37 -3.41 -4.26 -3.53
CA ALA A 37 -2.39 -5.25 -3.19
C ALA A 37 -1.09 -4.61 -2.66
N GLU A 38 -0.59 -3.57 -3.32
CA GLU A 38 0.60 -2.82 -2.86
C GLU A 38 0.36 -2.17 -1.50
N GLY A 39 -0.82 -1.57 -1.28
CA GLY A 39 -1.21 -1.02 0.02
C GLY A 39 -1.19 -2.07 1.13
N LEU A 40 -1.79 -3.24 0.89
CA LEU A 40 -1.79 -4.35 1.85
C LEU A 40 -0.38 -4.87 2.15
N VAL A 41 0.51 -4.96 1.14
CA VAL A 41 1.92 -5.33 1.35
C VAL A 41 2.60 -4.36 2.31
N LYS A 42 2.42 -3.05 2.10
CA LYS A 42 3.01 -2.01 2.97
C LYS A 42 2.42 -2.06 4.38
N LEU A 43 1.11 -2.28 4.51
CA LEU A 43 0.45 -2.42 5.81
C LEU A 43 0.95 -3.65 6.58
N ILE A 44 1.15 -4.80 5.93
CA ILE A 44 1.73 -5.99 6.59
C ILE A 44 3.15 -5.69 7.10
N ARG A 45 3.96 -4.95 6.32
CA ARG A 45 5.31 -4.54 6.73
C ARG A 45 5.28 -3.57 7.93
N LEU A 46 4.35 -2.61 7.96
CA LEU A 46 4.17 -1.71 9.11
C LEU A 46 3.64 -2.47 10.33
N LEU A 47 2.73 -3.41 10.11
CA LEU A 47 2.17 -4.25 11.17
C LEU A 47 3.27 -5.08 11.85
N ALA A 48 4.19 -5.66 11.07
CA ALA A 48 5.34 -6.39 11.61
C ALA A 48 6.24 -5.52 12.49
N GLN A 49 6.36 -4.23 12.18
CA GLN A 49 7.13 -3.26 12.98
C GLN A 49 6.38 -2.82 14.25
N SER A 50 5.05 -2.86 14.25
CA SER A 50 4.21 -2.44 15.38
C SER A 50 4.20 -3.42 16.56
N GLY A 51 4.80 -4.62 16.40
CA GLY A 51 4.95 -5.62 17.44
C GLY A 51 4.04 -6.84 17.29
N LYS A 52 4.36 -7.90 18.06
CA LYS A 52 3.76 -9.23 17.94
C LYS A 52 2.24 -9.24 18.16
N ASN A 53 1.75 -8.47 19.14
CA ASN A 53 0.33 -8.46 19.51
C ASN A 53 -0.56 -7.92 18.40
N ASN A 54 -0.20 -6.76 17.84
CA ASN A 54 -0.88 -6.19 16.69
C ASN A 54 -0.82 -7.13 15.49
N PHE A 55 0.35 -7.72 15.22
CA PHE A 55 0.51 -8.66 14.13
C PHE A 55 -0.41 -9.88 14.26
N HIS A 56 -0.57 -10.42 15.47
CA HIS A 56 -1.53 -11.50 15.69
C HIS A 56 -2.96 -11.01 15.50
N GLN A 57 -3.32 -9.89 16.11
CA GLN A 57 -4.67 -9.37 16.09
C GLN A 57 -5.18 -9.05 14.68
N TYR A 58 -4.36 -8.42 13.83
CA TYR A 58 -4.80 -7.88 12.54
C TYR A 58 -4.41 -8.72 11.32
N LEU A 59 -3.59 -9.77 11.48
CA LEU A 59 -3.23 -10.66 10.37
C LEU A 59 -3.41 -12.15 10.70
N VAL A 60 -2.79 -12.65 11.77
CA VAL A 60 -2.82 -14.09 12.11
C VAL A 60 -4.22 -14.54 12.50
N THR A 61 -4.84 -13.86 13.46
CA THR A 61 -6.15 -14.21 14.01
C THR A 61 -7.26 -14.23 12.94
N PRO A 62 -7.38 -13.22 12.05
CA PRO A 62 -8.30 -13.27 10.92
C PRO A 62 -8.13 -14.52 10.03
N LEU A 63 -6.89 -14.87 9.70
CA LEU A 63 -6.59 -16.06 8.88
C LEU A 63 -6.93 -17.37 9.61
N LEU A 64 -6.71 -17.43 10.93
CA LEU A 64 -7.12 -18.57 11.75
C LEU A 64 -8.64 -18.72 11.80
N TYR A 65 -9.38 -17.62 12.03
CA TYR A 65 -10.85 -17.63 12.03
C TYR A 65 -11.43 -18.04 10.68
N ALA A 66 -10.81 -17.63 9.58
CA ALA A 66 -11.18 -18.06 8.24
C ALA A 66 -10.81 -19.53 7.94
N SER A 67 -10.24 -20.27 8.90
CA SER A 67 -9.85 -21.68 8.76
C SER A 67 -8.82 -21.94 7.66
N TRP A 68 -7.91 -20.97 7.44
CA TRP A 68 -6.81 -21.11 6.48
C TRP A 68 -5.65 -21.95 7.01
N ARG A 69 -5.55 -22.14 8.33
CA ARG A 69 -4.55 -23.03 8.93
C ARG A 69 -4.83 -24.47 8.58
N ARG A 70 -3.91 -25.11 7.86
CA ARG A 70 -3.90 -26.56 7.65
C ARG A 70 -2.46 -27.04 7.54
N ASP A 71 -2.19 -28.24 8.04
CA ASP A 71 -0.91 -28.91 7.84
C ASP A 71 -0.90 -29.50 6.42
N PHE A 72 -0.34 -28.75 5.48
CA PHE A 72 -0.32 -29.13 4.07
C PHE A 72 0.95 -29.90 3.69
N SER A 73 2.06 -29.70 4.41
CA SER A 73 3.36 -30.21 3.99
C SER A 73 4.36 -30.37 5.14
N ALA A 74 5.29 -31.31 4.99
CA ALA A 74 6.52 -31.36 5.79
C ALA A 74 7.56 -30.31 5.34
N GLU A 75 7.35 -29.69 4.17
CA GLU A 75 8.19 -28.65 3.62
C GLU A 75 7.93 -27.30 4.28
N SER A 76 9.00 -26.51 4.52
CA SER A 76 8.87 -25.17 5.07
C SER A 76 8.31 -24.17 4.06
N SER A 77 7.60 -23.16 4.57
CA SER A 77 7.03 -22.04 3.81
C SER A 77 8.05 -21.38 2.89
N HIS A 78 9.29 -21.22 3.33
CA HIS A 78 10.37 -20.65 2.51
C HIS A 78 10.68 -21.48 1.27
N LYS A 79 10.78 -22.81 1.40
CA LYS A 79 11.02 -23.69 0.25
C LYS A 79 9.83 -23.72 -0.70
N MET A 80 8.61 -23.68 -0.16
CA MET A 80 7.38 -23.56 -0.96
C MET A 80 7.37 -22.29 -1.80
N MET A 81 7.75 -21.12 -1.26
CA MET A 81 7.85 -19.86 -2.02
C MET A 81 8.82 -20.00 -3.20
N ASN A 82 10.03 -20.51 -2.97
CA ASN A 82 11.03 -20.69 -4.01
C ASN A 82 10.56 -21.65 -5.11
N ARG A 83 9.80 -22.70 -4.77
CA ARG A 83 9.21 -23.61 -5.76
C ARG A 83 8.14 -22.93 -6.59
N ILE A 84 7.22 -22.21 -5.94
CA ILE A 84 6.14 -21.49 -6.64
C ILE A 84 6.75 -20.49 -7.64
N GLU A 85 7.75 -19.72 -7.21
CA GLU A 85 8.40 -18.74 -8.08
C GLU A 85 9.08 -19.37 -9.30
N LYS A 86 9.74 -20.53 -9.12
CA LYS A 86 10.36 -21.28 -10.24
C LYS A 86 9.36 -21.85 -11.23
N GLN A 87 8.15 -22.17 -10.78
CA GLN A 87 7.10 -22.79 -11.61
C GLN A 87 6.10 -21.76 -12.16
N ALA A 88 6.22 -20.50 -11.77
CA ALA A 88 5.21 -19.48 -11.99
C ALA A 88 5.00 -19.15 -13.48
N ASP A 89 6.08 -19.17 -14.28
CA ASP A 89 6.00 -18.81 -15.69
C ASP A 89 5.32 -19.90 -16.55
N ASP A 90 5.42 -21.16 -16.14
CA ASP A 90 4.87 -22.30 -16.88
C ASP A 90 3.44 -22.67 -16.43
N HIS A 91 3.06 -22.34 -15.18
CA HIS A 91 1.81 -22.81 -14.56
C HIS A 91 1.08 -21.72 -13.77
N THR A 92 0.76 -20.58 -14.40
CA THR A 92 0.14 -19.42 -13.74
C THR A 92 -1.15 -19.75 -12.98
N HIS A 93 -1.98 -20.63 -13.53
CA HIS A 93 -3.27 -21.03 -12.96
C HIS A 93 -3.17 -21.81 -11.64
N THR A 94 -2.01 -22.42 -11.32
CA THR A 94 -1.82 -23.17 -10.07
C THR A 94 -1.25 -22.30 -8.94
N ILE A 95 -0.75 -21.10 -9.26
CA ILE A 95 -0.09 -20.22 -8.30
C ILE A 95 -1.02 -19.87 -7.14
N ALA A 96 -2.26 -19.42 -7.39
CA ALA A 96 -3.16 -18.98 -6.32
C ALA A 96 -3.52 -20.11 -5.33
N PRO A 97 -3.90 -21.33 -5.78
CA PRO A 97 -4.03 -22.49 -4.89
C PRO A 97 -2.74 -22.81 -4.10
N HIS A 98 -1.57 -22.72 -4.72
CA HIS A 98 -0.31 -22.96 -4.04
C HIS A 98 0.03 -21.89 -3.00
N CYS A 99 -0.26 -20.62 -3.28
CA CYS A 99 -0.13 -19.52 -2.34
C CYS A 99 -1.07 -19.67 -1.14
N LYS A 100 -2.32 -20.12 -1.36
CA LYS A 100 -3.24 -20.46 -0.25
C LYS A 100 -2.67 -21.55 0.66
N ARG A 101 -2.11 -22.62 0.08
CA ARG A 101 -1.44 -23.68 0.85
C ARG A 101 -0.21 -23.16 1.60
N LEU A 102 0.59 -22.31 0.95
CA LEU A 102 1.74 -21.65 1.55
C LEU A 102 1.34 -20.84 2.80
N VAL A 103 0.28 -20.02 2.71
CA VAL A 103 -0.21 -19.26 3.87
C VAL A 103 -0.69 -20.19 4.97
N GLY A 104 -1.40 -21.26 4.62
CA GLY A 104 -1.85 -22.27 5.58
C GLY A 104 -0.70 -22.96 6.33
N GLN A 105 0.37 -23.31 5.62
CA GLN A 105 1.60 -23.85 6.21
C GLN A 105 2.32 -22.81 7.06
N ALA A 106 2.41 -21.56 6.60
CA ALA A 106 3.07 -20.50 7.35
C ALA A 106 2.41 -20.24 8.71
N LEU A 107 1.08 -20.44 8.82
CA LEU A 107 0.33 -20.34 10.08
C LEU A 107 0.69 -21.42 11.11
N THR A 108 1.31 -22.52 10.70
CA THR A 108 1.75 -23.60 11.60
C THR A 108 3.20 -23.40 12.07
N GLU A 109 3.97 -22.56 11.37
CA GLU A 109 5.35 -22.24 11.68
C GLU A 109 5.48 -21.10 12.69
N ASN A 110 5.40 -19.84 12.24
CA ASN A 110 5.58 -18.66 13.06
C ASN A 110 5.06 -17.39 12.35
N ALA A 111 4.89 -16.31 13.11
CA ALA A 111 4.37 -15.04 12.61
C ALA A 111 5.18 -14.44 11.43
N SER A 112 6.50 -14.57 11.44
CA SER A 112 7.35 -14.07 10.35
C SER A 112 7.10 -14.82 9.04
N ALA A 113 6.95 -16.15 9.11
CA ALA A 113 6.55 -16.96 7.97
C ALA A 113 5.20 -16.52 7.41
N VAL A 114 4.20 -16.25 8.27
CA VAL A 114 2.88 -15.76 7.85
C VAL A 114 2.99 -14.45 7.10
N GLY A 115 3.74 -13.48 7.63
CA GLY A 115 3.95 -12.19 6.98
C GLY A 115 4.57 -12.32 5.60
N ASN A 116 5.64 -13.12 5.49
CA ASN A 116 6.32 -13.35 4.21
C ASN A 116 5.42 -14.06 3.20
N ALA A 117 4.68 -15.09 3.62
CA ALA A 117 3.73 -15.81 2.77
C ALA A 117 2.60 -14.91 2.25
N CYS A 118 2.05 -14.06 3.12
CA CYS A 118 1.00 -13.11 2.75
C CYS A 118 1.52 -12.06 1.75
N ILE A 119 2.70 -11.49 1.99
CA ILE A 119 3.34 -10.54 1.07
C ILE A 119 3.61 -11.23 -0.28
N PHE A 120 4.17 -12.43 -0.26
CA PHE A 120 4.46 -13.20 -1.48
C PHE A 120 3.19 -13.44 -2.31
N PHE A 121 2.07 -13.80 -1.67
CA PHE A 121 0.80 -14.00 -2.38
C PHE A 121 0.30 -12.70 -3.04
N LEU A 122 0.38 -11.56 -2.34
CA LEU A 122 0.02 -10.26 -2.92
C LEU A 122 0.95 -9.89 -4.07
N GLU A 123 2.26 -10.12 -3.93
CA GLU A 123 3.25 -9.84 -4.98
C GLU A 123 3.02 -10.70 -6.24
N MET A 124 2.67 -11.98 -6.07
CA MET A 124 2.27 -12.84 -7.19
C MET A 124 0.97 -12.35 -7.85
N SER A 125 0.01 -11.84 -7.08
CA SER A 125 -1.23 -11.24 -7.59
C SER A 125 -0.99 -9.94 -8.36
N ILE A 126 0.06 -9.17 -8.00
CA ILE A 126 0.48 -7.99 -8.76
C ILE A 126 1.18 -8.39 -10.06
N LYS A 127 1.98 -9.47 -10.02
CA LYS A 127 2.79 -9.93 -11.16
C LYS A 127 1.95 -10.62 -12.24
N TYR A 128 1.01 -11.48 -11.86
CA TYR A 128 0.26 -12.31 -12.79
C TYR A 128 -1.24 -12.00 -12.74
N HIS A 129 -1.83 -11.68 -13.90
CA HIS A 129 -3.24 -11.33 -13.98
C HIS A 129 -4.15 -12.49 -13.55
N ASP A 130 -3.85 -13.72 -13.95
CA ASP A 130 -4.64 -14.91 -13.59
C ASP A 130 -4.74 -15.09 -12.07
N VAL A 131 -3.66 -14.76 -11.35
CA VAL A 131 -3.63 -14.82 -9.89
C VAL A 131 -4.51 -13.73 -9.29
N SER A 132 -4.53 -12.52 -9.86
CA SER A 132 -5.34 -11.39 -9.36
C SER A 132 -6.86 -11.60 -9.41
N VAL A 133 -7.33 -12.51 -10.28
CA VAL A 133 -8.77 -12.83 -10.45
C VAL A 133 -9.15 -14.20 -9.86
N ALA A 134 -8.15 -14.95 -9.37
CA ALA A 134 -8.38 -16.28 -8.83
C ALA A 134 -9.25 -16.24 -7.55
N PRO A 135 -10.12 -17.24 -7.35
CA PRO A 135 -11.02 -17.26 -6.19
C PRO A 135 -10.27 -17.27 -4.86
N GLU A 136 -9.12 -17.94 -4.78
CA GLU A 136 -8.29 -17.95 -3.57
C GLU A 136 -7.74 -16.56 -3.22
N THR A 137 -7.41 -15.75 -4.23
CA THR A 137 -6.91 -14.39 -4.06
C THR A 137 -8.01 -13.46 -3.57
N LEU A 138 -9.21 -13.58 -4.14
CA LEU A 138 -10.37 -12.78 -3.72
C LEU A 138 -10.83 -13.15 -2.30
N GLU A 139 -10.82 -14.44 -1.97
CA GLU A 139 -11.06 -14.92 -0.60
C GLU A 139 -10.00 -14.38 0.35
N PHE A 140 -8.72 -14.47 0.00
CA PHE A 140 -7.61 -13.94 0.80
C PHE A 140 -7.79 -12.45 1.09
N GLN A 141 -8.05 -11.65 0.06
CA GLN A 141 -8.31 -10.22 0.18
C GLN A 141 -9.48 -9.98 1.15
N GLY A 142 -10.60 -10.68 0.97
CA GLY A 142 -11.78 -10.54 1.82
C GLY A 142 -11.52 -10.83 3.30
N ILE A 143 -10.53 -11.66 3.61
CA ILE A 143 -10.14 -11.98 4.99
C ILE A 143 -9.24 -10.88 5.59
N ILE A 144 -8.23 -10.43 4.85
CA ILE A 144 -7.17 -9.58 5.42
C ILE A 144 -7.45 -8.08 5.28
N GLU A 145 -8.26 -7.65 4.31
CA GLU A 145 -8.41 -6.23 3.98
C GLU A 145 -9.01 -5.43 5.14
N ALA A 146 -10.18 -5.81 5.65
CA ALA A 146 -10.84 -5.06 6.72
C ALA A 146 -10.01 -4.99 8.03
N PRO A 147 -9.41 -6.08 8.53
CA PRO A 147 -8.50 -6.01 9.67
C PRO A 147 -7.29 -5.09 9.45
N LEU A 148 -6.66 -5.14 8.27
CA LEU A 148 -5.51 -4.29 7.96
C LEU A 148 -5.90 -2.82 7.81
N ARG A 149 -7.06 -2.50 7.24
CA ARG A 149 -7.60 -1.14 7.18
C ARG A 149 -7.94 -0.60 8.57
N LYS A 150 -8.44 -1.45 9.47
CA LYS A 150 -8.60 -1.08 10.89
C LYS A 150 -7.25 -0.74 11.53
N PHE A 151 -6.23 -1.56 11.31
CA PHE A 151 -4.88 -1.25 11.77
C PHE A 151 -4.34 0.08 11.19
N GLU A 152 -4.54 0.32 9.90
CA GLU A 152 -4.13 1.56 9.22
C GLU A 152 -4.71 2.82 9.89
N SER A 153 -6.01 2.82 10.22
CA SER A 153 -6.62 3.95 10.92
C SER A 153 -6.06 4.19 12.33
N ILE A 154 -5.75 3.11 13.06
CA ILE A 154 -5.10 3.20 14.38
C ILE A 154 -3.68 3.75 14.23
N LEU A 155 -2.96 3.25 13.23
CA LEU A 155 -1.61 3.70 12.93
C LEU A 155 -1.60 5.19 12.56
N SER A 156 -2.49 5.66 11.68
CA SER A 156 -2.58 7.07 11.30
C SER A 156 -2.78 7.96 12.53
N ARG A 157 -3.72 7.61 13.41
CA ARG A 157 -3.96 8.37 14.66
C ARG A 157 -2.71 8.41 15.54
N LYS A 158 -2.12 7.24 15.82
CA LYS A 158 -0.94 7.13 16.68
C LYS A 158 0.26 7.86 16.08
N SER A 159 0.53 7.68 14.78
CA SER A 159 1.61 8.39 14.08
C SER A 159 1.43 9.90 14.13
N SER A 160 0.19 10.40 14.06
CA SER A 160 -0.09 11.82 14.21
C SER A 160 0.23 12.34 15.60
N GLU A 161 -0.09 11.58 16.66
CA GLU A 161 0.22 11.92 18.05
C GLU A 161 1.73 11.84 18.32
N ASP A 162 2.37 10.73 17.92
CA ASP A 162 3.82 10.53 18.06
C ASP A 162 4.62 11.60 17.32
N PHE A 163 4.15 12.04 16.14
CA PHE A 163 4.79 13.10 15.38
C PHE A 163 4.70 14.45 16.08
N GLU A 164 3.54 14.80 16.65
CA GLU A 164 3.33 16.06 17.37
C GLU A 164 4.21 16.16 18.61
N LEU A 165 4.26 15.09 19.41
CA LEU A 165 5.12 15.03 20.60
C LEU A 165 6.59 15.23 20.22
N LYS A 166 7.06 14.54 19.18
CA LYS A 166 8.44 14.66 18.72
C LYS A 166 8.77 16.04 18.15
N LEU A 167 7.82 16.67 17.45
CA LEU A 167 8.00 18.03 16.94
C LEU A 167 8.12 19.06 18.07
N ALA A 168 7.38 18.88 19.17
CA ALA A 168 7.47 19.76 20.33
C ALA A 168 8.88 19.74 20.94
N ASP A 169 9.48 18.55 21.02
CA ASP A 169 10.80 18.31 21.61
C ASP A 169 11.97 18.80 20.74
N MET A 170 11.78 19.03 19.44
CA MET A 170 12.86 19.45 18.54
C MET A 170 13.39 20.86 18.85
N THR A 171 14.69 21.07 18.68
CA THR A 171 15.28 22.41 18.71
C THR A 171 15.02 23.17 17.40
N PRO A 172 15.10 24.51 17.41
CA PRO A 172 14.99 25.29 16.18
C PRO A 172 16.02 24.91 15.11
N GLU A 173 17.25 24.59 15.51
CA GLU A 173 18.34 24.18 14.62
C GLU A 173 18.06 22.83 13.94
N GLU A 174 17.49 21.87 14.68
CA GLU A 174 17.10 20.57 14.12
C GLU A 174 15.96 20.71 13.11
N ILE A 175 15.05 21.64 13.35
CA ILE A 175 13.97 21.94 12.40
C ILE A 175 14.56 22.62 11.16
N GLU A 176 15.47 23.57 11.32
CA GLU A 176 16.17 24.20 10.19
C GLU A 176 16.93 23.18 9.34
N ASP A 177 17.69 22.24 9.94
CA ASP A 177 18.37 21.16 9.21
C ASP A 177 17.39 20.18 8.51
N ALA A 178 16.21 19.95 9.09
CA ALA A 178 15.19 19.13 8.46
C ALA A 178 14.53 19.81 7.24
N PHE A 179 14.53 21.15 7.22
CA PHE A 179 14.03 21.94 6.10
C PHE A 179 15.11 22.32 5.08
N ALA A 180 16.38 22.27 5.49
CA ALA A 180 17.51 22.57 4.62
C ALA A 180 17.42 21.75 3.34
N PRO A 181 17.51 22.39 2.16
CA PRO A 181 17.67 21.65 0.92
C PRO A 181 18.91 20.76 1.06
N VAL A 182 18.90 19.58 0.43
CA VAL A 182 20.11 18.75 0.37
C VAL A 182 21.20 19.63 -0.23
N ASP A 183 22.22 19.97 0.56
CA ASP A 183 23.24 20.96 0.21
C ASP A 183 23.96 20.53 -1.08
N LEU A 184 23.55 21.08 -2.23
CA LEU A 184 24.14 20.79 -3.55
C LEU A 184 25.36 21.66 -3.85
N ASN A 185 25.79 22.48 -2.88
CA ASN A 185 26.87 23.46 -3.05
C ASN A 185 28.24 22.83 -3.34
N ARG A 186 28.38 21.51 -3.21
CA ARG A 186 29.56 20.78 -3.71
C ARG A 186 29.25 20.24 -5.11
N LYS A 187 30.01 20.69 -6.12
CA LYS A 187 29.97 20.15 -7.49
C LYS A 187 30.03 18.62 -7.56
N SER A 188 30.62 17.95 -6.56
CA SER A 188 30.61 16.49 -6.44
C SER A 188 29.23 15.89 -6.19
N ASP A 189 28.36 16.58 -5.45
CA ASP A 189 27.03 16.10 -5.10
C ASP A 189 26.03 16.29 -6.25
N THR A 190 26.14 17.38 -7.02
CA THR A 190 25.36 17.56 -8.25
C THR A 190 25.73 16.52 -9.30
N VAL A 191 27.02 16.29 -9.55
CA VAL A 191 27.48 15.25 -10.48
C VAL A 191 27.00 13.87 -10.04
N ARG A 192 27.08 13.55 -8.74
CA ARG A 192 26.56 12.29 -8.20
C ARG A 192 25.06 12.16 -8.45
N LEU A 193 24.27 13.20 -8.21
CA LEU A 193 22.81 13.17 -8.42
C LEU A 193 22.44 13.01 -9.90
N HIS A 194 23.11 13.71 -10.81
CA HIS A 194 22.90 13.53 -12.25
C HIS A 194 23.28 12.11 -12.70
N GLN A 195 24.38 11.57 -12.18
CA GLN A 195 24.78 10.19 -12.47
C GLN A 195 23.76 9.18 -11.94
N GLU A 196 23.24 9.38 -10.73
CA GLU A 196 22.19 8.54 -10.15
C GLU A 196 20.87 8.64 -10.94
N ALA A 197 20.47 9.84 -11.37
CA ALA A 197 19.30 10.04 -12.22
C ALA A 197 19.48 9.31 -13.55
N ARG A 198 20.66 9.41 -14.19
CA ARG A 198 20.98 8.69 -15.43
C ARG A 198 20.94 7.17 -15.23
N ILE A 199 21.55 6.65 -14.16
CA ILE A 199 21.51 5.21 -13.84
C ILE A 199 20.07 4.73 -13.65
N LEU A 200 19.25 5.49 -12.93
CA LEU A 200 17.86 5.13 -12.68
C LEU A 200 17.04 5.16 -13.98
N PHE A 201 17.28 6.13 -14.84
CA PHE A 201 16.66 6.22 -16.17
C PHE A 201 17.04 5.05 -17.09
N GLU A 202 18.32 4.66 -17.12
CA GLU A 202 18.76 3.49 -17.89
C GLU A 202 18.16 2.18 -17.34
N LYS A 203 17.97 2.08 -16.02
CA LYS A 203 17.22 0.95 -15.42
C LYS A 203 15.75 0.93 -15.88
N ILE A 204 15.10 2.09 -16.00
CA ILE A 204 13.72 2.19 -16.51
C ILE A 204 13.68 1.71 -17.96
N LYS A 205 14.60 2.16 -18.82
CA LYS A 205 14.68 1.70 -20.22
C LYS A 205 14.87 0.19 -20.31
N SER A 206 15.81 -0.37 -19.54
CA SER A 206 16.07 -1.82 -19.54
C SER A 206 14.85 -2.63 -19.06
N ALA A 207 14.15 -2.15 -18.04
CA ALA A 207 12.92 -2.78 -17.56
C ALA A 207 11.80 -2.74 -18.62
N ASN A 208 11.67 -1.62 -19.35
CA ASN A 208 10.69 -1.47 -20.41
C ASN A 208 10.98 -2.40 -21.61
N GLN A 209 12.25 -2.54 -21.99
CA GLN A 209 12.70 -3.48 -23.03
C GLN A 209 12.38 -4.94 -22.68
N ARG A 210 12.40 -5.29 -21.39
CA ARG A 210 12.04 -6.62 -20.88
C ARG A 210 10.54 -6.78 -20.62
N GLU A 211 9.74 -5.79 -21.00
CA GLU A 211 8.29 -5.75 -20.79
C GLU A 211 7.84 -5.94 -19.33
N ASN A 212 8.73 -5.62 -18.37
CA ASN A 212 8.44 -5.76 -16.96
C ASN A 212 7.74 -4.52 -16.41
N MET A 213 6.41 -4.47 -16.59
CA MET A 213 5.56 -3.33 -16.18
C MET A 213 5.65 -3.03 -14.68
N VAL A 214 5.75 -4.07 -13.84
CA VAL A 214 5.86 -3.92 -12.38
C VAL A 214 7.17 -3.23 -12.00
N ALA A 215 8.29 -3.67 -12.59
CA ALA A 215 9.58 -3.04 -12.37
C ALA A 215 9.62 -1.60 -12.90
N CYS A 216 9.03 -1.35 -14.09
CA CYS A 216 8.92 -0.01 -14.65
C CYS A 216 8.19 0.93 -13.70
N ARG A 217 7.02 0.53 -13.18
CA ARG A 217 6.23 1.35 -12.24
C ARG A 217 7.05 1.70 -11.00
N LYS A 218 7.71 0.71 -10.38
CA LYS A 218 8.54 0.92 -9.18
C LYS A 218 9.73 1.85 -9.42
N LEU A 219 10.39 1.71 -10.57
CA LEU A 219 11.55 2.54 -10.94
C LEU A 219 11.14 3.97 -11.31
N ILE A 220 10.07 4.14 -12.07
CA ILE A 220 9.51 5.46 -12.42
C ILE A 220 9.03 6.18 -11.16
N ALA A 221 8.26 5.52 -10.29
CA ALA A 221 7.85 6.10 -9.02
C ALA A 221 9.05 6.54 -8.17
N SER A 222 10.08 5.69 -8.09
CA SER A 222 11.32 6.04 -7.38
C SER A 222 12.02 7.25 -8.00
N TYR A 223 11.99 7.37 -9.32
CA TYR A 223 12.55 8.51 -10.05
C TYR A 223 11.79 9.79 -9.73
N LEU A 224 10.47 9.78 -9.96
CA LEU A 224 9.59 10.93 -9.76
C LEU A 224 9.61 11.40 -8.31
N ILE A 225 9.49 10.49 -7.34
CA ILE A 225 9.57 10.85 -5.91
C ILE A 225 10.94 11.44 -5.58
N ARG A 226 12.03 10.85 -6.08
CA ARG A 226 13.37 11.27 -5.67
C ARG A 226 13.75 12.64 -6.22
N PHE A 227 13.40 12.89 -7.48
CA PHE A 227 13.81 14.08 -8.22
C PHE A 227 12.69 15.10 -8.43
N ALA A 228 11.55 14.97 -7.74
CA ALA A 228 10.41 15.89 -7.86
C ALA A 228 10.81 17.37 -7.78
N ASP A 229 11.69 17.70 -6.84
CA ASP A 229 12.11 19.06 -6.51
C ASP A 229 13.34 19.55 -7.33
N GLN A 230 13.64 18.93 -8.47
CA GLN A 230 14.81 19.27 -9.30
C GLN A 230 14.39 19.76 -10.68
N GLU A 231 14.95 20.88 -11.13
CA GLU A 231 14.62 21.51 -12.42
C GLU A 231 15.20 20.74 -13.62
N GLU A 232 16.40 20.15 -13.49
CA GLU A 232 17.10 19.41 -14.57
C GLU A 232 17.13 17.90 -14.33
N ASN A 233 16.01 17.22 -14.58
CA ASN A 233 15.84 15.79 -14.27
C ASN A 233 15.16 14.99 -15.41
N ASN A 234 15.39 15.32 -16.69
CA ASN A 234 14.83 14.58 -17.84
C ASN A 234 13.32 14.28 -17.72
N ARG A 235 12.54 15.11 -17.02
CA ARG A 235 11.12 14.85 -16.70
C ARG A 235 10.31 14.58 -17.95
N ASP A 236 10.55 15.35 -19.01
CA ASP A 236 9.88 15.20 -20.29
C ASP A 236 10.07 13.80 -20.89
N GLN A 237 11.28 13.24 -20.78
CA GLN A 237 11.56 11.88 -21.27
C GLN A 237 10.86 10.82 -20.43
N VAL A 238 10.75 11.04 -19.11
CA VAL A 238 10.01 10.15 -18.21
C VAL A 238 8.51 10.24 -18.47
N GLU A 239 7.95 11.42 -18.71
CA GLU A 239 6.54 11.59 -19.09
C GLU A 239 6.23 10.93 -20.45
N GLN A 240 7.11 11.07 -21.45
CA GLN A 240 6.97 10.35 -22.72
C GLN A 240 6.93 8.82 -22.52
N LEU A 241 7.75 8.29 -21.60
CA LEU A 241 7.71 6.87 -21.23
C LEU A 241 6.40 6.51 -20.53
N ILE A 242 5.90 7.35 -19.64
CA ILE A 242 4.61 7.12 -18.97
C ILE A 242 3.48 7.09 -20.00
N ASP A 243 3.44 8.04 -20.94
CA ASP A 243 2.44 8.07 -22.02
C ASP A 243 2.51 6.80 -22.90
N ALA A 244 3.72 6.35 -23.23
CA ALA A 244 3.90 5.11 -23.99
C ALA A 244 3.40 3.88 -23.21
N LEU A 245 3.65 3.81 -21.90
CA LEU A 245 3.19 2.74 -21.02
C LEU A 245 1.68 2.79 -20.78
N GLU A 246 1.10 3.99 -20.71
CA GLU A 246 -0.35 4.20 -20.59
C GLU A 246 -1.10 3.76 -21.85
N ARG A 247 -0.54 4.00 -23.04
CA ARG A 247 -1.11 3.47 -24.29
C ARG A 247 -1.13 1.93 -24.32
N ARG A 248 -0.15 1.28 -23.69
CA ARG A 248 -0.11 -0.20 -23.54
C ARG A 248 -1.04 -0.70 -22.44
N SER A 249 -1.17 0.06 -21.35
CA SER A 249 -1.98 -0.27 -20.18
C SER A 249 -2.70 0.98 -19.69
N PRO A 250 -3.98 1.18 -20.07
CA PRO A 250 -4.72 2.42 -19.81
C PRO A 250 -4.83 2.83 -18.33
N SER A 251 -4.63 1.90 -17.38
CA SER A 251 -4.62 2.19 -15.95
C SER A 251 -3.25 2.57 -15.40
N PHE A 252 -2.17 2.54 -16.20
CA PHE A 252 -0.79 2.63 -15.73
C PHE A 252 -0.51 3.94 -14.99
N ARG A 253 -0.92 5.08 -15.53
CA ARG A 253 -0.69 6.40 -14.92
C ARG A 253 -1.38 6.50 -13.56
N LYS A 254 -2.64 6.06 -13.46
CA LYS A 254 -3.37 5.99 -12.18
C LYS A 254 -2.69 5.03 -11.19
N GLU A 255 -2.29 3.85 -11.62
CA GLU A 255 -1.59 2.88 -10.75
C GLU A 255 -0.24 3.41 -10.27
N LEU A 256 0.48 4.14 -11.12
CA LEU A 256 1.74 4.80 -10.76
C LEU A 256 1.50 5.88 -9.71
N HIS A 257 0.47 6.70 -9.91
CA HIS A 257 0.05 7.74 -8.98
C HIS A 257 -0.32 7.16 -7.60
N ASP A 258 -1.20 6.14 -7.57
CA ASP A 258 -1.59 5.43 -6.35
C ASP A 258 -0.37 4.79 -5.66
N PHE A 259 0.53 4.17 -6.43
CA PHE A 259 1.75 3.56 -5.91
C PHE A 259 2.66 4.60 -5.24
N MET A 260 2.81 5.78 -5.84
CA MET A 260 3.62 6.85 -5.26
C MET A 260 3.03 7.34 -3.94
N ALA A 261 1.72 7.52 -3.87
CA ALA A 261 1.03 7.92 -2.64
C ALA A 261 1.21 6.88 -1.52
N ILE A 262 1.01 5.59 -1.84
CA ILE A 262 1.21 4.46 -0.91
C ILE A 262 2.66 4.40 -0.42
N ASP A 263 3.64 4.55 -1.32
CA ASP A 263 5.06 4.45 -0.96
C ASP A 263 5.52 5.63 -0.09
N LEU A 264 5.04 6.84 -0.38
CA LEU A 264 5.30 8.02 0.45
C LEU A 264 4.67 7.90 1.84
N PHE A 265 3.40 7.53 1.92
CA PHE A 265 2.74 7.29 3.21
C PHE A 265 3.52 6.25 4.04
N TYR A 266 3.89 5.12 3.43
CA TYR A 266 4.71 4.10 4.09
C TYR A 266 6.03 4.65 4.64
N ARG A 267 6.77 5.43 3.84
CA ARG A 267 8.05 6.04 4.26
C ARG A 267 7.86 7.04 5.40
N ILE A 268 6.80 7.85 5.36
CA ILE A 268 6.45 8.83 6.40
C ILE A 268 6.12 8.10 7.70
N SER A 269 5.24 7.09 7.68
CA SER A 269 4.92 6.30 8.87
C SER A 269 6.15 5.62 9.48
N GLN A 270 7.07 5.12 8.63
CA GLN A 270 8.34 4.57 9.10
C GLN A 270 9.27 5.61 9.71
N GLY A 271 9.35 6.80 9.11
CA GLY A 271 10.12 7.91 9.65
C GLY A 271 9.64 8.28 11.06
N ILE A 272 8.33 8.42 11.23
CA ILE A 272 7.70 8.70 12.53
C ILE A 272 8.02 7.57 13.53
N ALA A 273 7.81 6.31 13.15
CA ALA A 273 8.06 5.17 14.03
C ALA A 273 9.53 5.08 14.49
N LYS A 274 10.48 5.46 13.63
CA LYS A 274 11.92 5.45 13.92
C LYS A 274 12.44 6.74 14.54
N SER A 275 11.58 7.73 14.78
CA SER A 275 11.97 9.08 15.22
C SER A 275 12.92 9.80 14.25
N ASP A 276 12.85 9.47 12.96
CA ASP A 276 13.64 10.14 11.92
C ASP A 276 12.82 11.30 11.33
N LEU A 277 12.87 12.44 12.02
CA LEU A 277 12.05 13.61 11.70
C LEU A 277 12.47 14.26 10.38
N LYS A 278 13.77 14.25 10.06
CA LYS A 278 14.29 14.75 8.77
C LYS A 278 13.67 13.99 7.60
N LYS A 279 13.69 12.64 7.63
CA LYS A 279 13.04 11.84 6.58
C LYS A 279 11.52 12.02 6.56
N THR A 280 10.91 12.20 7.73
CA THR A 280 9.46 12.41 7.85
C THR A 280 9.03 13.72 7.21
N ILE A 281 9.67 14.84 7.57
CA ILE A 281 9.41 16.18 7.04
C ILE A 281 9.66 16.20 5.53
N HIS A 282 10.76 15.61 5.06
CA HIS A 282 11.05 15.49 3.63
C HIS A 282 9.98 14.68 2.89
N GLY A 283 9.51 13.58 3.49
CA GLY A 283 8.42 12.78 2.93
C GLY A 283 7.11 13.56 2.81
N ILE A 284 6.73 14.30 3.86
CA ILE A 284 5.53 15.16 3.88
C ILE A 284 5.63 16.22 2.78
N ARG A 285 6.74 16.94 2.70
CA ARG A 285 6.97 17.98 1.67
C ARG A 285 6.88 17.41 0.26
N LYS A 286 7.48 16.25 0.01
CA LYS A 286 7.43 15.58 -1.29
C LYS A 286 6.03 15.15 -1.66
N TYR A 287 5.27 14.62 -0.70
CA TYR A 287 3.87 14.29 -0.93
C TYR A 287 3.07 15.55 -1.29
N ALA A 288 3.20 16.63 -0.50
CA ALA A 288 2.51 17.89 -0.75
C ALA A 288 2.83 18.48 -2.13
N PHE A 289 4.11 18.43 -2.55
CA PHE A 289 4.53 18.91 -3.87
C PHE A 289 4.03 18.04 -5.03
N ILE A 290 4.12 16.71 -4.90
CA ILE A 290 3.73 15.78 -5.97
C ILE A 290 2.21 15.78 -6.20
N PHE A 291 1.44 15.85 -5.12
CA PHE A 291 -0.03 15.77 -5.14
C PHE A 291 -0.69 17.12 -4.90
N GLU A 292 0.00 18.22 -5.22
CA GLU A 292 -0.52 19.57 -5.03
C GLU A 292 -1.83 19.75 -5.83
N GLY A 293 -2.90 20.15 -5.13
CA GLY A 293 -4.22 20.34 -5.73
C GLY A 293 -5.03 19.05 -5.96
N ASP A 294 -4.50 17.86 -5.66
CA ASP A 294 -5.25 16.61 -5.74
C ASP A 294 -5.78 16.15 -4.37
N SER A 295 -7.06 16.42 -4.12
CA SER A 295 -7.75 15.99 -2.89
C SER A 295 -8.13 14.51 -2.88
N GLU A 296 -8.13 13.85 -4.03
CA GLU A 296 -8.53 12.45 -4.19
C GLU A 296 -7.33 11.49 -4.06
N ALA A 297 -6.11 12.03 -3.98
CA ALA A 297 -4.90 11.24 -3.74
C ALA A 297 -5.03 10.41 -2.45
N LEU A 298 -4.57 9.15 -2.53
CA LEU A 298 -4.59 8.24 -1.37
C LEU A 298 -3.79 8.84 -0.21
N TYR A 299 -4.34 8.78 1.00
CA TYR A 299 -3.75 9.33 2.24
C TYR A 299 -3.67 10.86 2.31
N HIS A 300 -4.29 11.61 1.39
CA HIS A 300 -4.23 13.07 1.38
C HIS A 300 -4.58 13.68 2.74
N LYS A 301 -5.70 13.24 3.36
CA LYS A 301 -6.15 13.74 4.67
C LYS A 301 -5.18 13.45 5.81
N ASP A 302 -4.54 12.28 5.79
CA ASP A 302 -3.58 11.89 6.83
C ASP A 302 -2.31 12.72 6.73
N ILE A 303 -1.79 12.91 5.50
CA ILE A 303 -0.58 13.69 5.26
C ILE A 303 -0.82 15.18 5.50
N ASP A 304 -1.92 15.74 5.01
CA ASP A 304 -2.29 17.13 5.25
C ASP A 304 -2.46 17.43 6.75
N ARG A 305 -2.98 16.49 7.54
CA ARG A 305 -3.00 16.63 9.01
C ARG A 305 -1.60 16.73 9.60
N LEU A 306 -0.65 15.91 9.13
CA LEU A 306 0.75 15.97 9.58
C LEU A 306 1.42 17.28 9.16
N GLU A 307 1.19 17.72 7.93
CA GLU A 307 1.71 18.98 7.40
C GLU A 307 1.20 20.19 8.21
N ARG A 308 -0.10 20.23 8.52
CA ARG A 308 -0.68 21.28 9.37
C ARG A 308 -0.05 21.34 10.76
N LYS A 309 0.23 20.19 11.38
CA LYS A 309 0.94 20.13 12.67
C LYS A 309 2.37 20.65 12.56
N LEU A 310 3.08 20.28 11.50
CA LEU A 310 4.43 20.76 11.22
C LEU A 310 4.46 22.29 11.12
N TYR A 311 3.56 22.90 10.34
CA TYR A 311 3.49 24.36 10.21
C TYR A 311 3.00 25.07 11.47
N ALA A 312 2.09 24.48 12.23
CA ALA A 312 1.70 25.00 13.54
C ALA A 312 2.90 25.10 14.47
N MET A 313 3.72 24.05 14.53
CA MET A 313 4.93 24.05 15.34
C MET A 313 5.97 25.07 14.88
N ILE A 314 6.20 25.19 13.57
CA ILE A 314 7.10 26.20 13.01
C ILE A 314 6.68 27.62 13.40
N ARG A 315 5.36 27.88 13.38
CA ARG A 315 4.79 29.16 13.77
C ARG A 315 5.00 29.45 15.25
N GLU A 316 4.73 28.47 16.12
CA GLU A 316 4.91 28.59 17.57
C GLU A 316 6.36 28.84 17.97
N LYS A 317 7.33 28.19 17.30
CA LYS A 317 8.77 28.42 17.52
C LYS A 317 9.32 29.68 16.82
N GLY A 318 8.47 30.46 16.13
CA GLY A 318 8.87 31.73 15.50
C GLY A 318 9.81 31.60 14.29
N MET A 319 10.01 30.39 13.76
CA MET A 319 11.01 30.11 12.71
C MET A 319 10.53 30.41 11.29
N MET A 320 9.26 30.79 11.12
CA MET A 320 8.66 31.02 9.80
C MET A 320 9.47 32.03 8.96
N LYS A 321 10.01 33.09 9.59
CA LYS A 321 10.83 34.11 8.90
C LYS A 321 12.22 33.59 8.51
N GLN A 322 12.77 32.62 9.22
CA GLN A 322 14.07 32.02 8.94
C GLN A 322 13.94 31.01 7.77
N LEU A 323 12.92 30.16 7.80
CA LEU A 323 12.65 29.17 6.75
C LEU A 323 12.22 29.79 5.41
N ILE A 324 11.60 30.98 5.42
CA ILE A 324 11.30 31.73 4.18
C ILE A 324 12.56 32.36 3.58
N ARG A 325 13.57 32.71 4.40
CA ARG A 325 14.83 33.33 3.94
C ARG A 325 15.86 32.32 3.44
N SER A 326 15.72 31.04 3.80
CA SER A 326 16.60 29.94 3.38
C SER A 326 16.13 29.19 2.14
N ARG A 327 14.99 29.59 1.55
CA ARG A 327 14.57 29.22 0.19
C ARG A 327 15.15 30.16 -0.84
#